data_AF-A0A7S0TY44-F1
#
_entry.id   AF-A0A7S0TY44-F1
#
_cell.length_a   1.000
_cell.length_b   1.000
_cell.length_c   1.000
_cell.angle_alpha   90.00
_cell.angle_beta   90.00
_cell.angle_gamma   90.00
#
_symmetry.space_group_name_H-M   'P 1'
#
loop_
_entity.id
_entity.type
_entity.pdbx_description
1 polymer ?
#
loop_
_entity_poly.entity_id
_entity_poly.type
_entity_poly.pdbx_seq_one_letter_code
_entity_poly.pdbx_strand_id
1 'polypeptide(L)'
;ARDNYCRFVQVTLDGFVASGADLHEFQPSDNLHRLIVQDEAQSRGLPCMSVGVETVDRHAVVFRADAGPSEWEQRFLQMEGTIAELRRRRAEGDTFAEYNTQFSLSDAKFVAKARQPKAQDAAPHEED
;
A
#
# COMPACT_ATOMS: atom_id res chain seq x y z
N ALA A 1 3.85 -22.29 21.41
CA ALA A 1 4.25 -21.59 20.17
C ALA A 1 3.65 -20.19 20.12
N ARG A 2 2.31 -20.06 20.17
CA ARG A 2 1.59 -18.77 20.18
C ARG A 2 2.09 -17.83 21.30
N ASP A 3 2.14 -18.29 22.54
CA ASP A 3 2.53 -17.44 23.69
C ASP A 3 3.96 -16.88 23.58
N ASN A 4 4.87 -17.67 23.01
CA ASN A 4 6.25 -17.23 22.77
C ASN A 4 6.30 -16.14 21.69
N TYR A 5 5.48 -16.26 20.65
CA TYR A 5 5.41 -15.24 19.60
C TYR A 5 4.76 -13.96 20.09
N CYS A 6 3.67 -14.03 20.86
CA CYS A 6 3.08 -12.87 21.52
C CYS A 6 4.13 -12.14 22.37
N ARG A 7 4.88 -12.87 23.19
CA ARG A 7 5.95 -12.26 24.01
C ARG A 7 7.07 -11.65 23.17
N PHE A 8 7.47 -12.29 22.08
CA PHE A 8 8.44 -11.73 21.13
C PHE A 8 7.94 -10.41 20.55
N VAL A 9 6.68 -10.36 20.08
CA VAL A 9 6.06 -9.15 19.53
C VAL A 9 6.03 -8.04 20.58
N GLN A 10 5.59 -8.34 21.79
CA GLN A 10 5.55 -7.36 22.89
C GLN A 10 6.92 -6.71 23.13
N VAL A 11 7.96 -7.52 23.32
CA VAL A 11 9.33 -7.02 23.55
C VAL A 11 9.84 -6.23 22.35
N THR A 12 9.51 -6.67 21.13
CA THR A 12 9.90 -5.96 19.89
C THR A 12 9.22 -4.60 19.80
N LEU A 13 7.92 -4.51 20.11
CA LEU A 13 7.17 -3.26 20.10
C LEU A 13 7.64 -2.30 21.19
N ASP A 14 7.96 -2.80 22.38
CA ASP A 14 8.50 -1.98 23.46
C ASP A 14 9.87 -1.39 23.05
N GLY A 15 10.72 -2.21 22.40
CA GLY A 15 11.99 -1.75 21.81
C GLY A 15 11.80 -0.74 20.69
N PHE A 16 10.82 -0.94 19.82
CA PHE A 16 10.48 -0.01 18.73
C PHE A 16 10.03 1.36 19.27
N VAL A 17 9.13 1.38 20.25
CA VAL A 17 8.67 2.62 20.87
C VAL A 17 9.83 3.37 21.50
N ALA A 18 10.73 2.66 22.19
CA ALA A 18 11.93 3.26 22.78
C ALA A 18 12.96 3.75 21.75
N SER A 19 13.04 3.14 20.57
CA SER A 19 14.03 3.51 19.55
C SER A 19 13.69 4.83 18.86
N GLY A 20 12.44 5.29 18.92
CA GLY A 20 11.98 6.48 18.22
C GLY A 20 12.06 6.35 16.70
N ALA A 21 12.06 5.13 16.14
CA ALA A 21 11.98 4.95 14.69
C ALA A 21 10.56 5.28 14.19
N ASP A 22 10.43 5.72 12.93
CA ASP A 22 9.12 6.07 12.38
C ASP A 22 8.24 4.83 12.12
N LEU A 23 8.87 3.69 11.82
CA LEU A 23 8.18 2.42 11.59
C LEU A 23 9.09 1.22 11.87
N HIS A 24 8.48 0.05 12.07
CA HIS A 24 9.13 -1.24 12.21
C HIS A 24 8.48 -2.26 11.26
N GLU A 25 9.30 -2.98 10.51
CA GLU A 25 8.87 -4.06 9.61
C GLU A 25 9.17 -5.42 10.25
N PHE A 26 8.12 -6.22 10.44
CA PHE A 26 8.29 -7.63 10.80
C PHE A 26 8.68 -8.44 9.57
N GLN A 27 9.22 -9.64 9.80
CA GLN A 27 9.49 -10.58 8.72
C GLN A 27 8.18 -11.09 8.09
N PRO A 28 8.21 -11.50 6.79
CA PRO A 28 7.11 -12.21 6.16
C PRO A 28 6.63 -13.37 7.01
N SER A 29 5.32 -13.45 7.20
CA SER A 29 4.70 -14.39 8.12
C SER A 29 3.27 -14.69 7.70
N ASP A 30 2.71 -15.78 8.21
CA ASP A 30 1.33 -16.16 7.93
C ASP A 30 0.31 -15.19 8.56
N ASN A 31 -0.96 -15.37 8.19
CA ASN A 31 -2.04 -14.51 8.65
C ASN A 31 -2.18 -14.49 10.18
N LEU A 32 -1.98 -15.62 10.87
CA LEU A 32 -2.14 -15.69 12.31
C LEU A 32 -1.08 -14.85 13.03
N HIS A 33 0.18 -14.96 12.60
CA HIS A 33 1.27 -14.17 13.17
C HIS A 33 1.09 -12.67 12.92
N ARG A 34 0.68 -12.28 11.71
CA ARG A 34 0.39 -10.87 11.39
C ARG A 34 -0.78 -10.32 12.21
N LEU A 35 -1.82 -11.12 12.47
CA LEU A 35 -2.93 -10.73 13.35
C LEU A 35 -2.49 -10.51 14.79
N ILE A 36 -1.55 -11.33 15.31
CA ILE A 36 -0.98 -11.13 16.65
C ILE A 36 -0.23 -9.79 16.72
N VAL A 37 0.58 -9.47 15.70
CA VAL A 37 1.27 -8.18 15.62
C VAL A 37 0.26 -7.03 15.61
N GLN A 38 -0.80 -7.16 14.82
CA GLN A 38 -1.84 -6.14 14.71
C GLN A 38 -2.58 -5.90 16.03
N ASP A 39 -2.98 -6.97 16.73
CA ASP A 39 -3.66 -6.88 18.03
C ASP A 39 -2.78 -6.21 19.09
N GLU A 40 -1.51 -6.61 19.18
CA GLU A 40 -0.53 -6.04 20.12
C GLU A 40 -0.15 -4.58 19.78
N ALA A 41 -0.10 -4.22 18.51
CA ALA A 41 0.12 -2.83 18.08
C ALA A 41 -1.11 -1.96 18.41
N GLN A 42 -2.32 -2.47 18.13
CA GLN A 42 -3.57 -1.77 18.38
C GLN A 42 -3.79 -1.51 19.88
N SER A 43 -3.45 -2.47 20.75
CA SER A 43 -3.55 -2.29 22.21
C SER A 43 -2.64 -1.17 22.74
N ARG A 44 -1.58 -0.82 21.98
CA ARG A 44 -0.65 0.29 22.26
C ARG A 44 -0.98 1.58 21.51
N GLY A 45 -2.06 1.60 20.71
CA GLY A 45 -2.43 2.76 19.89
C GLY A 45 -1.49 3.01 18.71
N LEU A 46 -0.72 2.01 18.28
CA LEU A 46 0.19 2.11 17.15
C LEU A 46 -0.51 1.69 15.85
N PRO A 47 -0.48 2.50 14.78
CA PRO A 47 -1.00 2.10 13.48
C PRO A 47 -0.25 0.87 12.95
N CYS A 48 -0.97 -0.12 12.46
CA CYS A 48 -0.38 -1.35 11.91
C CYS A 48 -1.05 -1.71 10.58
N MET A 49 -0.26 -2.11 9.60
CA MET A 49 -0.73 -2.57 8.29
C MET A 49 -0.05 -3.87 7.88
N SER A 50 -0.74 -4.71 7.09
CA SER A 50 -0.09 -5.83 6.40
C SER A 50 0.24 -5.43 4.97
N VAL A 51 1.52 -5.45 4.62
CA VAL A 51 2.07 -5.01 3.32
C VAL A 51 2.67 -6.19 2.58
N GLY A 52 2.63 -6.17 1.25
CA GLY A 52 3.11 -7.25 0.38
C GLY A 52 2.02 -8.19 -0.10
N VAL A 53 2.41 -9.16 -0.93
CA VAL A 53 1.49 -10.10 -1.61
C VAL A 53 1.30 -11.34 -0.74
N GLU A 54 0.04 -11.73 -0.53
CA GLU A 54 -0.29 -12.91 0.28
C GLU A 54 0.41 -14.15 -0.27
N THR A 55 0.94 -14.99 0.63
CA THR A 55 1.73 -16.20 0.32
C THR A 55 3.10 -15.98 -0.33
N VAL A 56 3.49 -14.75 -0.68
CA VAL A 56 4.81 -14.43 -1.24
C VAL A 56 5.70 -13.76 -0.19
N ASP A 57 5.35 -12.55 0.24
CA ASP A 57 6.18 -11.71 1.10
C ASP A 57 5.36 -10.86 2.09
N ARG A 58 4.07 -11.18 2.26
CA ARG A 58 3.19 -10.41 3.12
C ARG A 58 3.67 -10.40 4.59
N HIS A 59 3.85 -9.21 5.12
CA HIS A 59 4.38 -8.97 6.46
C HIS A 59 3.64 -7.83 7.17
N ALA A 60 3.78 -7.74 8.48
CA ALA A 60 3.21 -6.68 9.29
C ALA A 60 4.18 -5.50 9.43
N VAL A 61 3.66 -4.28 9.34
CA VAL A 61 4.39 -3.04 9.49
C VAL A 61 3.69 -2.18 10.53
N VAL A 62 4.43 -1.78 11.55
CA VAL A 62 3.93 -0.95 12.65
C VAL A 62 4.55 0.42 12.54
N PHE A 63 3.73 1.46 12.63
CA PHE A 63 4.15 2.85 12.53
C PHE A 63 4.13 3.51 13.91
N ARG A 64 4.98 4.52 14.10
CA ARG A 64 4.87 5.41 15.26
C ARG A 64 3.57 6.21 15.12
N ALA A 65 2.93 6.53 16.25
CA ALA A 65 1.60 7.13 16.25
C ALA A 65 1.54 8.49 15.50
N ASP A 66 2.61 9.28 15.56
CA ASP A 66 2.78 10.57 14.88
C ASP A 66 3.35 10.45 13.45
N ALA A 67 3.89 9.29 13.08
CA ALA A 67 4.48 9.01 11.76
C ALA A 67 3.63 8.02 10.94
N GLY A 68 2.38 7.83 11.35
CA GLY A 68 1.41 6.96 10.70
C GLY A 68 1.21 7.31 9.23
N PRO A 69 0.83 6.34 8.39
CA PRO A 69 0.58 6.59 6.98
C PRO A 69 -0.67 7.44 6.79
N SER A 70 -0.57 8.46 5.94
CA SER A 70 -1.71 9.22 5.43
C SER A 70 -2.66 8.31 4.64
N GLU A 71 -3.89 8.74 4.39
CA GLU A 71 -4.90 7.94 3.67
C GLU A 71 -4.39 7.46 2.30
N TRP A 72 -3.67 8.31 1.57
CA TRP A 72 -3.06 7.95 0.30
C TRP A 72 -1.99 6.88 0.46
N GLU A 73 -1.09 7.04 1.43
CA GLU A 73 -0.02 6.07 1.68
C GLU A 73 -0.63 4.72 2.09
N GLN A 74 -1.75 4.72 2.83
CA GLN A 74 -2.48 3.51 3.14
C GLN A 74 -3.01 2.84 1.87
N ARG A 75 -3.63 3.60 0.95
CA ARG A 75 -4.09 3.07 -0.33
C ARG A 75 -2.93 2.55 -1.18
N PHE A 76 -1.82 3.28 -1.24
CA PHE A 76 -0.60 2.87 -1.92
C PHE A 76 -0.13 1.49 -1.45
N LEU A 77 -0.02 1.31 -0.13
CA LEU A 77 0.41 0.04 0.47
C LEU A 77 -0.61 -1.09 0.28
N GLN A 78 -1.91 -0.78 0.17
CA GLN A 78 -2.95 -1.76 -0.14
C GLN A 78 -2.92 -2.20 -1.60
N MET A 79 -2.49 -1.32 -2.52
CA MET A 79 -2.36 -1.60 -3.95
C MET A 79 -0.96 -2.12 -4.31
N GLU A 80 -0.35 -2.91 -3.42
CA GLU A 80 0.96 -3.56 -3.58
C GLU A 80 2.18 -2.59 -3.59
N GLY A 81 2.02 -1.35 -3.14
CA GLY A 81 3.13 -0.45 -2.88
C GLY A 81 4.04 -0.97 -1.77
N THR A 82 5.36 -0.74 -1.90
CA THR A 82 6.35 -1.24 -0.92
C THR A 82 6.71 -0.20 0.13
N ILE A 83 7.15 -0.66 1.32
CA ILE A 83 7.67 0.26 2.36
C ILE A 83 8.93 0.98 1.87
N ALA A 84 9.77 0.35 1.05
CA ALA A 84 10.95 0.98 0.47
C ALA A 84 10.59 2.19 -0.40
N GLU A 85 9.59 2.05 -1.28
CA GLU A 85 9.09 3.14 -2.11
C GLU A 85 8.42 4.24 -1.28
N LEU A 86 7.64 3.85 -0.26
CA LEU A 86 7.02 4.79 0.66
C LEU A 86 8.08 5.66 1.36
N ARG A 87 9.15 5.04 1.89
CA ARG A 87 10.26 5.77 2.52
C ARG A 87 10.94 6.72 1.54
N ARG A 88 11.16 6.27 0.30
CA ARG A 88 11.75 7.12 -0.75
C ARG A 88 10.89 8.35 -1.00
N ARG A 89 9.59 8.17 -1.21
CA ARG A 89 8.62 9.27 -1.45
C ARG A 89 8.55 10.24 -0.29
N ARG A 90 8.52 9.74 0.95
CA ARG A 90 8.59 10.57 2.17
C ARG A 90 9.86 11.41 2.20
N ALA A 91 11.01 10.83 1.84
CA ALA A 91 12.29 11.55 1.79
C ALA A 91 12.36 12.59 0.65
N GLU A 92 11.70 12.33 -0.47
CA GLU A 92 11.58 13.24 -1.62
C GLU A 92 10.58 14.38 -1.35
N GLY A 93 9.78 14.30 -0.28
CA GLY A 93 8.73 15.27 0.01
C GLY A 93 7.54 15.19 -0.95
N ASP A 94 7.39 14.04 -1.63
CA ASP A 94 6.31 13.78 -2.57
C ASP A 94 4.98 13.68 -1.79
N THR A 95 4.18 14.75 -1.87
CA THR A 95 2.89 14.85 -1.18
C THR A 95 1.74 14.51 -2.13
N PHE A 96 0.62 14.10 -1.55
CA PHE A 96 -0.68 13.70 -2.14
C PHE A 96 -1.12 14.31 -3.49
N ALA A 97 -0.62 15.49 -3.87
CA ALA A 97 -1.03 16.23 -5.05
C ALA A 97 -0.78 15.50 -6.39
N GLU A 98 0.23 14.63 -6.48
CA GLU A 98 0.59 13.95 -7.75
C GLU A 98 -0.16 12.63 -8.00
N TYR A 99 -0.69 11.99 -6.95
CA TYR A 99 -1.31 10.66 -7.08
C TYR A 99 -2.63 10.70 -7.86
N ASN A 100 -3.40 11.78 -7.73
CA ASN A 100 -4.67 11.94 -8.45
C ASN A 100 -4.47 12.10 -9.97
N THR A 101 -3.30 12.57 -10.41
CA THR A 101 -3.00 12.75 -11.85
C THR A 101 -2.54 11.44 -12.49
N GLN A 102 -1.85 10.57 -11.75
CA GLN A 102 -1.26 9.36 -12.33
C GLN A 102 -2.28 8.23 -12.51
N PHE A 103 -3.23 8.04 -11.58
CA PHE A 103 -4.29 7.03 -11.74
C PHE A 103 -5.36 7.42 -12.77
N SER A 104 -5.60 8.73 -12.96
CA SER A 104 -6.49 9.25 -14.02
C SER A 104 -5.95 9.01 -15.44
N LEU A 105 -4.64 8.87 -15.63
CA LEU A 105 -4.03 8.66 -16.95
C LEU A 105 -4.03 7.18 -17.39
N SER A 106 -4.14 6.24 -16.45
CA SER A 106 -4.33 4.81 -16.75
C SER A 106 -5.73 4.50 -17.28
N ASP A 107 -6.77 5.20 -16.81
CA ASP A 107 -8.14 5.06 -17.31
C ASP A 107 -8.34 5.73 -18.68
N ALA A 108 -7.68 6.86 -18.94
CA ALA A 108 -7.75 7.55 -20.23
C ALA A 108 -7.21 6.69 -21.40
N LYS A 109 -6.23 5.82 -21.15
CA LYS A 109 -5.70 4.89 -22.17
C LYS A 109 -6.63 3.69 -22.43
N PHE A 110 -7.44 3.28 -21.46
CA PHE A 110 -8.45 2.23 -21.67
C PHE A 110 -9.67 2.74 -22.44
N VAL A 111 -10.14 3.97 -22.17
CA VAL A 111 -11.28 4.56 -22.87
C VAL A 111 -10.94 4.96 -24.32
N ALA A 112 -9.71 5.41 -24.59
CA ALA A 112 -9.27 5.77 -25.95
C ALA A 112 -9.19 4.56 -26.91
N LYS A 113 -8.99 3.33 -26.39
CA LYS A 113 -8.93 2.12 -27.22
C LYS A 113 -10.33 1.56 -27.58
N ALA A 114 -11.39 2.03 -26.93
CA ALA A 114 -12.77 1.59 -27.18
C ALA A 114 -13.53 2.42 -28.24
N ARG A 115 -12.90 3.46 -28.81
CA ARG A 115 -13.45 4.26 -29.92
C ARG A 115 -12.55 4.16 -31.16
N GLN A 116 -12.51 2.99 -31.77
CA GLN A 116 -12.28 2.93 -33.21
C GLN A 116 -13.65 3.00 -33.90
N PRO A 117 -14.01 4.10 -34.59
CA PRO A 117 -15.15 4.06 -35.48
C PRO A 117 -14.82 3.07 -36.61
N LYS A 118 -15.64 2.03 -36.76
CA LYS A 118 -15.65 1.23 -37.99
C LYS A 118 -15.91 2.21 -39.13
N ALA A 119 -14.91 2.41 -39.99
CA ALA A 119 -15.10 3.10 -41.26
C ALA A 119 -16.20 2.36 -42.03
N GLN A 120 -17.35 3.01 -42.20
CA GLN A 120 -18.37 2.58 -43.13
C GLN A 120 -17.94 3.05 -44.52
N ASP A 121 -17.75 2.10 -45.43
CA ASP A 121 -17.67 2.37 -46.86
C ASP A 121 -18.91 3.16 -47.30
N ALA A 122 -18.69 4.38 -47.77
CA ALA A 122 -19.67 5.16 -48.51
C ALA A 122 -19.09 5.45 -49.88
N ALA A 123 -19.47 4.63 -50.86
CA ALA A 123 -19.26 4.89 -52.27
C ALA A 123 -20.04 6.16 -52.70
N PRO A 124 -19.49 7.02 -53.57
CA PRO A 124 -20.20 8.18 -54.06
C PRO A 124 -21.21 7.78 -55.15
N HIS A 125 -22.46 8.23 -54.97
CA HIS A 125 -23.48 8.25 -56.01
C HIS A 125 -23.09 9.24 -57.11
N GLU A 126 -22.96 8.76 -58.35
CA GLU A 126 -23.05 9.60 -59.55
C GLU A 126 -24.51 9.68 -60.00
N GLU A 127 -24.91 10.91 -60.33
CA GLU A 127 -26.20 11.32 -60.86
C GLU A 127 -26.32 10.95 -62.35
N ASP A 128 -27.53 10.56 -62.76
CA ASP A 128 -28.09 10.78 -64.11
C ASP A 128 -29.60 11.03 -63.98
#